data_AF-A0A2A6HIG7-F1
#
_entry.id   AF-A0A2A6HIG7-F1
#
_cell.length_a   1.000
_cell.length_b   1.000
_cell.length_c   1.000
_cell.angle_alpha   90.00
_cell.angle_beta   90.00
_cell.angle_gamma   90.00
#
_symmetry.space_group_name_H-M   'P 1'
#
loop_
_entity.id
_entity.type
_entity.pdbx_description
1 polymer ?
#
loop_
_entity_poly.entity_id
_entity_poly.type
_entity_poly.pdbx_seq_one_letter_code
_entity_poly.pdbx_strand_id
1 'polypeptide(L)'
;MLESVTAFLLSIGINPTHFVAGVAGAGVRSLLNKGASKWEKISGGFVGTFCAVYLTPLFVQWMNLDATNLSTTNAVAFGIGIIGMSLAEGAVRMAQNWSEKPRLPTEASLKGLADAVNPQEPPAIIVPPIDCPEDEKPEPHRAPVRKPRRRS
;
A
#
# COMPACT_ATOMS: atom_id res chain seq x y z
N MET A 1 35.24 -12.48 -2.95
CA MET A 1 33.89 -12.20 -3.48
C MET A 1 33.46 -10.76 -3.20
N LEU A 2 33.43 -10.30 -1.94
CA LEU A 2 33.08 -8.91 -1.61
C LEU A 2 34.01 -7.88 -2.28
N GLU A 3 35.32 -8.13 -2.31
CA GLU A 3 36.27 -7.25 -3.02
C GLU A 3 35.97 -7.12 -4.51
N SER A 4 35.56 -8.20 -5.16
CA SER A 4 35.19 -8.20 -6.58
C SER A 4 33.93 -7.37 -6.84
N VAL A 5 32.95 -7.42 -5.92
CA VAL A 5 31.75 -6.59 -5.99
C VAL A 5 32.10 -5.12 -5.77
N THR A 6 32.92 -4.80 -4.78
CA THR A 6 33.41 -3.44 -4.53
C THR A 6 34.14 -2.89 -5.74
N ALA A 7 35.06 -3.66 -6.33
CA ALA A 7 35.81 -3.27 -7.52
C ALA A 7 34.89 -3.03 -8.73
N PHE A 8 33.87 -3.88 -8.91
CA PHE A 8 32.87 -3.68 -9.96
C PHE A 8 32.04 -2.42 -9.74
N LEU A 9 31.54 -2.19 -8.52
CA LEU A 9 30.77 -0.98 -8.21
C LEU A 9 31.59 0.29 -8.48
N LEU A 10 32.86 0.29 -8.08
CA LEU A 10 33.77 1.39 -8.37
C LEU A 10 34.02 1.57 -9.87
N SER A 11 34.12 0.49 -10.66
CA SER A 11 34.37 0.59 -12.10
C SER A 11 33.19 1.19 -12.87
N ILE A 12 31.97 1.04 -12.36
CA ILE A 12 30.76 1.68 -12.92
C ILE A 12 30.42 3.02 -12.22
N GLY A 13 31.33 3.55 -11.39
CA GLY A 13 31.18 4.85 -10.74
C GLY A 13 30.20 4.89 -9.55
N ILE A 14 29.84 3.73 -9.00
CA ILE A 14 28.96 3.61 -7.83
C ILE A 14 29.79 3.59 -6.54
N ASN A 15 29.45 4.46 -5.60
CA ASN A 15 30.03 4.41 -4.26
C ASN A 15 29.54 3.15 -3.51
N PRO A 16 30.44 2.22 -3.12
CA PRO A 16 30.07 1.01 -2.41
C PRO A 16 29.35 1.28 -1.08
N THR A 17 29.68 2.35 -0.37
CA THR A 17 29.04 2.64 0.93
C THR A 17 27.58 3.06 0.76
N HIS A 18 27.27 3.86 -0.27
CA HIS A 18 25.90 4.25 -0.59
C HIS A 18 25.07 3.05 -1.04
N PHE A 19 25.67 2.16 -1.84
CA PHE A 19 25.04 0.92 -2.27
C PHE A 19 24.69 0.03 -1.05
N VAL A 20 25.66 -0.21 -0.16
CA VAL A 20 25.45 -1.00 1.06
C VAL A 20 24.41 -0.34 1.98
N ALA A 21 24.41 0.98 2.12
CA ALA A 21 23.40 1.70 2.89
C ALA A 21 21.98 1.51 2.30
N GLY A 22 21.85 1.57 0.97
CA GLY A 22 20.60 1.28 0.27
C GLY A 22 20.11 -0.17 0.49
N VAL A 23 21.00 -1.14 0.34
CA VAL A 23 20.71 -2.56 0.58
C VAL A 23 20.33 -2.80 2.05
N ALA A 24 21.03 -2.19 3.00
CA ALA A 24 20.70 -2.27 4.42
C ALA A 24 19.30 -1.71 4.71
N GLY A 25 18.94 -0.58 4.10
CA GLY A 25 17.59 -0.02 4.15
C GLY A 25 16.55 -1.01 3.63
N ALA A 26 16.85 -1.74 2.56
CA ALA A 26 15.95 -2.75 1.99
C ALA A 26 15.78 -3.95 2.92
N GLY A 27 16.86 -4.38 3.56
CA GLY A 27 16.84 -5.41 4.60
C GLY A 27 15.92 -5.00 5.77
N VAL A 28 16.14 -3.81 6.33
CA VAL A 28 15.32 -3.28 7.43
C VAL A 28 13.85 -3.19 7.02
N ARG A 29 13.56 -2.63 5.84
CA ARG A 29 12.18 -2.48 5.35
C ARG A 29 11.50 -3.82 5.13
N SER A 30 12.19 -4.79 4.53
CA SER A 30 11.66 -6.14 4.29
C SER A 30 11.27 -6.85 5.59
N LEU A 31 12.04 -6.64 6.66
CA LEU A 31 11.76 -7.19 8.00
C LEU A 31 10.53 -6.53 8.66
N LEU A 32 10.35 -5.22 8.47
CA LEU A 32 9.23 -4.48 9.03
C LEU A 32 7.93 -4.71 8.25
N ASN A 33 8.00 -4.91 6.94
CA ASN A 33 6.84 -4.97 6.06
C ASN A 33 6.47 -6.43 5.71
N LYS A 34 5.87 -7.15 6.67
CA LYS A 34 5.51 -8.58 6.49
C LYS A 34 4.39 -8.82 5.48
N GLY A 35 3.51 -7.83 5.25
CA GLY A 35 2.36 -7.95 4.34
C GLY A 35 2.59 -7.51 2.90
N ALA A 36 3.76 -6.94 2.57
CA ALA A 36 4.05 -6.49 1.21
C ALA A 36 4.24 -7.66 0.23
N SER A 37 3.73 -7.49 -1.00
CA SER A 37 3.98 -8.42 -2.10
C SER A 37 5.47 -8.59 -2.38
N LYS A 38 5.89 -9.77 -2.86
CA LYS A 38 7.29 -10.00 -3.25
C LYS A 38 7.78 -8.98 -4.27
N TRP A 39 6.91 -8.58 -5.20
CA TRP A 39 7.23 -7.58 -6.20
C TRP A 39 7.47 -6.20 -5.60
N GLU A 40 6.64 -5.77 -4.64
CA GLU A 40 6.85 -4.51 -3.90
C GLU A 40 8.22 -4.49 -3.20
N LYS A 41 8.60 -5.60 -2.56
CA LYS A 41 9.87 -5.71 -1.83
C LYS A 41 11.07 -5.65 -2.78
N ILE A 42 11.02 -6.37 -3.89
CA ILE A 42 12.11 -6.43 -4.86
C ILE A 42 12.27 -5.08 -5.56
N SER A 43 11.18 -4.55 -6.14
CA SER A 43 11.22 -3.25 -6.83
C SER A 43 11.58 -2.13 -5.87
N GLY A 44 11.02 -2.15 -4.67
CA GLY A 44 11.33 -1.19 -3.61
C GLY A 44 12.80 -1.22 -3.21
N GLY A 45 13.37 -2.41 -3.02
CA GLY A 45 14.79 -2.56 -2.69
C GLY A 45 15.73 -2.02 -3.78
N PHE A 46 15.44 -2.31 -5.06
CA PHE A 46 16.21 -1.77 -6.18
C PHE A 46 16.09 -0.25 -6.28
N VAL A 47 14.87 0.28 -6.27
CA VAL A 47 14.66 1.74 -6.36
C VAL A 47 15.29 2.46 -5.17
N GLY A 48 15.11 1.95 -3.95
CA GLY A 48 15.77 2.51 -2.77
C GLY A 48 17.29 2.51 -2.88
N THR A 49 17.88 1.42 -3.37
CA THR A 49 19.33 1.33 -3.57
C THR A 49 19.82 2.33 -4.62
N PHE A 50 19.13 2.44 -5.76
CA PHE A 50 19.46 3.45 -6.77
C PHE A 50 19.29 4.87 -6.26
N CYS A 51 18.25 5.14 -5.46
CA CYS A 51 18.08 6.43 -4.80
C CYS A 51 19.27 6.73 -3.88
N ALA A 52 19.68 5.78 -3.02
CA ALA A 52 20.83 5.96 -2.15
C ALA A 52 22.13 6.22 -2.95
N VAL A 53 22.34 5.51 -4.06
CA VAL A 53 23.55 5.68 -4.89
C VAL A 53 23.59 7.04 -5.59
N TYR A 54 22.50 7.41 -6.28
CA TYR A 54 22.50 8.57 -7.18
C TYR A 54 22.06 9.87 -6.53
N LEU A 55 21.15 9.84 -5.54
CA LEU A 55 20.62 11.08 -4.94
C LEU A 55 21.45 11.54 -3.74
N THR A 56 22.15 10.65 -3.03
CA THR A 56 22.99 11.04 -1.89
C THR A 56 24.02 12.12 -2.22
N PRO A 57 24.87 12.00 -3.25
CA PRO A 57 25.86 13.04 -3.54
C PRO A 57 25.18 14.38 -3.88
N LEU A 58 24.05 14.35 -4.58
CA LEU A 58 23.26 15.54 -4.90
C LEU A 58 22.71 16.19 -3.62
N PHE A 59 22.18 15.39 -2.70
CA PHE A 59 21.58 15.88 -1.46
C PHE A 59 22.65 16.42 -0.49
N VAL A 60 23.78 15.73 -0.37
CA VAL A 60 24.93 16.19 0.43
C VAL A 60 25.45 17.52 -0.08
N GLN A 61 25.61 17.67 -1.41
CA GLN A 61 26.02 18.92 -2.03
C GLN A 61 24.98 20.02 -1.85
N TRP A 62 23.70 19.72 -2.09
CA TRP A 62 22.61 20.68 -1.99
C TRP A 62 22.42 21.24 -0.58
N MET A 63 22.54 20.37 0.43
CA MET A 63 22.46 20.75 1.84
C MET A 63 23.77 21.31 2.41
N ASN A 64 24.81 21.43 1.57
CA ASN A 64 26.16 21.86 1.96
C ASN A 64 26.72 21.07 3.17
N LEU A 65 26.47 19.76 3.18
CA LEU A 65 26.96 18.86 4.22
C LEU A 65 28.42 18.49 3.95
N ASP A 66 29.15 18.20 5.03
CA ASP A 66 30.53 17.73 4.93
C ASP A 66 30.58 16.32 4.32
N ALA A 67 30.93 16.25 3.04
CA ALA A 67 31.08 15.00 2.28
C ALA A 67 32.26 14.13 2.76
N THR A 68 33.20 14.70 3.53
CA THR A 68 34.31 13.92 4.12
C THR A 68 33.87 13.15 5.37
N ASN A 69 32.79 13.60 6.02
CA ASN A 69 32.19 12.89 7.12
C ASN A 69 31.37 11.70 6.62
N LEU A 70 32.00 10.52 6.63
CA LEU A 70 31.39 9.27 6.17
C LEU A 70 30.14 8.90 6.96
N SER A 71 30.08 9.19 8.26
CA SER A 71 28.92 8.86 9.10
C SER A 71 27.68 9.65 8.66
N THR A 72 27.83 10.96 8.46
CA THR A 72 26.75 11.82 7.95
C THR A 72 26.31 11.37 6.56
N THR A 73 27.26 11.14 5.67
CA THR A 73 27.00 10.76 4.28
C THR A 73 26.28 9.40 4.19
N ASN A 74 26.69 8.41 4.98
CA ASN A 74 26.04 7.10 5.03
C ASN A 74 24.64 7.17 5.65
N ALA A 75 24.43 8.01 6.67
CA ALA A 75 23.11 8.22 7.25
C ALA A 75 22.14 8.86 6.24
N VAL A 76 22.62 9.85 5.48
CA VAL A 76 21.86 10.45 4.37
C VAL A 76 21.52 9.39 3.31
N ALA A 77 22.50 8.58 2.90
CA ALA A 77 22.27 7.51 1.93
C ALA A 77 21.22 6.50 2.37
N PHE A 78 21.29 6.07 3.63
CA PHE A 78 20.31 5.17 4.22
C PHE A 78 18.89 5.79 4.23
N GLY A 79 18.77 7.04 4.67
CA GLY A 79 17.50 7.76 4.72
C GLY A 79 16.88 7.94 3.33
N ILE A 80 17.67 8.41 2.35
CA ILE A 80 17.25 8.54 0.95
C ILE A 80 16.81 7.20 0.38
N GLY A 81 17.55 6.12 0.70
CA GLY A 81 17.20 4.79 0.25
C GLY A 81 15.83 4.31 0.77
N ILE A 82 15.53 4.57 2.04
CA ILE A 82 14.20 4.26 2.63
C ILE A 82 13.08 5.09 1.98
N ILE A 83 13.32 6.37 1.71
CA ILE A 83 12.33 7.24 1.07
C ILE A 83 12.02 6.76 -0.35
N GLY A 84 13.06 6.51 -1.15
CA GLY A 84 12.90 6.03 -2.53
C GLY A 84 12.17 4.69 -2.61
N MET A 85 12.46 3.79 -1.67
CA MET A 85 11.78 2.51 -1.56
C MET A 85 10.31 2.65 -1.19
N SER A 86 9.98 3.52 -0.24
CA SER A 86 8.58 3.78 0.15
C SER A 86 7.76 4.32 -1.03
N LEU A 87 8.38 5.17 -1.86
CA LEU A 87 7.77 5.69 -3.07
C LEU A 87 7.50 4.58 -4.10
N ALA A 88 8.47 3.69 -4.31
CA ALA A 88 8.34 2.56 -5.24
C ALA A 88 7.29 1.54 -4.77
N GLU A 89 7.26 1.21 -3.47
CA GLU A 89 6.21 0.37 -2.89
C GLU A 89 4.82 0.99 -3.12
N GLY A 90 4.67 2.30 -2.89
CA GLY A 90 3.44 3.03 -3.15
C GLY A 90 3.01 3.00 -4.62
N ALA A 91 3.96 3.19 -5.54
CA ALA A 91 3.70 3.14 -6.98
C ALA A 91 3.27 1.74 -7.44
N VAL A 92 3.91 0.68 -6.93
CA VAL A 92 3.53 -0.70 -7.26
C VAL A 92 2.15 -1.04 -6.71
N ARG A 93 1.84 -0.65 -5.47
CA ARG A 93 0.50 -0.83 -4.90
C ARG A 93 -0.56 -0.10 -5.70
N MET A 94 -0.28 1.15 -6.11
CA MET A 94 -1.18 1.91 -6.97
C MET A 94 -1.41 1.18 -8.30
N ALA A 95 -0.35 0.67 -8.94
CA ALA A 95 -0.45 -0.07 -10.19
C ALA A 95 -1.24 -1.38 -10.04
N GLN A 96 -1.03 -2.13 -8.95
CA GLN A 96 -1.77 -3.36 -8.65
C GLN A 96 -3.26 -3.05 -8.41
N ASN A 97 -3.57 -2.06 -7.57
CA ASN A 97 -4.95 -1.63 -7.31
C ASN A 97 -5.65 -1.18 -8.59
N TRP A 98 -4.95 -0.44 -9.45
CA TRP A 98 -5.48 -0.01 -10.74
C TRP A 98 -5.70 -1.19 -11.70
N SER A 99 -4.81 -2.18 -11.70
CA SER A 99 -4.98 -3.39 -12.51
C SER A 99 -6.18 -4.24 -12.09
N GLU A 100 -6.48 -4.30 -10.79
CA GLU A 100 -7.63 -5.07 -10.27
C GLU A 100 -8.95 -4.29 -10.41
N LYS A 101 -8.92 -2.99 -10.15
CA LYS A 101 -10.09 -2.10 -10.20
C LYS A 101 -9.69 -0.79 -10.89
N PRO A 102 -9.69 -0.75 -12.24
CA PRO A 102 -9.29 0.43 -12.97
C PRO A 102 -10.29 1.56 -12.70
N ARG A 103 -9.85 2.54 -11.91
CA ARG A 103 -10.59 3.77 -11.62
C ARG A 103 -9.73 4.96 -12.00
N LEU A 104 -10.33 5.90 -12.71
CA LEU A 104 -9.69 7.17 -13.01
C LEU A 104 -9.90 8.12 -11.82
N PRO A 105 -8.89 8.92 -11.45
CA PRO A 105 -9.09 10.01 -10.50
C PRO A 105 -10.19 10.93 -11.04
N THR A 106 -11.22 11.18 -10.25
CA THR A 106 -12.30 12.11 -10.59
C THR A 106 -11.78 13.54 -10.72
N GLU A 107 -10.66 13.85 -10.04
CA GLU A 107 -9.97 15.13 -10.08
C GLU A 107 -8.45 14.91 -10.09
N ALA A 108 -7.72 15.75 -10.82
CA ALA A 108 -6.25 15.79 -10.81
C ALA A 108 -5.71 16.51 -9.55
N SER A 109 -6.19 16.10 -8.38
CA SER A 109 -5.78 16.65 -7.08
C SER A 109 -5.16 15.53 -6.22
N LEU A 110 -4.34 15.89 -5.23
CA LEU A 110 -3.79 14.92 -4.27
C LEU A 110 -4.89 14.12 -3.57
N LYS A 111 -6.05 14.77 -3.35
CA LYS A 111 -7.24 14.15 -2.77
C LYS A 111 -7.86 13.15 -3.74
N GLY A 112 -8.04 13.51 -5.01
CA GLY A 112 -8.56 12.60 -6.05
C GLY A 112 -7.69 11.36 -6.27
N LEU A 113 -6.36 11.52 -6.19
CA LEU A 113 -5.42 10.39 -6.19
C LEU A 113 -5.56 9.51 -4.95
N ALA A 114 -5.65 10.11 -3.76
CA ALA A 114 -5.84 9.37 -2.51
C ALA A 114 -7.16 8.57 -2.52
N ASP A 115 -8.25 9.17 -2.98
CA ASP A 115 -9.56 8.52 -3.06
C ASP A 115 -9.59 7.37 -4.08
N ALA A 116 -8.85 7.49 -5.19
CA ALA A 116 -8.71 6.43 -6.18
C ALA A 116 -7.87 5.24 -5.65
N VAL A 117 -6.84 5.50 -4.85
CA VAL A 117 -5.93 4.49 -4.31
C VAL A 117 -6.49 3.80 -3.06
N ASN A 118 -7.19 4.54 -2.21
CA ASN A 118 -7.79 4.05 -0.97
C ASN A 118 -9.26 4.51 -0.88
N PRO A 119 -10.18 3.84 -1.60
CA PRO A 119 -11.58 4.20 -1.55
C PRO A 119 -12.10 4.01 -0.13
N GLN A 120 -12.56 5.09 0.49
CA GLN A 120 -13.37 4.97 1.69
C GLN A 120 -14.61 4.16 1.30
N GLU A 121 -14.83 3.01 1.95
CA GLU A 121 -16.14 2.38 1.92
C GLU A 121 -17.15 3.48 2.31
N PRO A 122 -18.22 3.69 1.52
CA PRO A 122 -19.29 4.57 1.97
C PRO A 122 -19.67 4.11 3.37
N PRO A 123 -19.89 5.01 4.35
CA PRO A 123 -20.42 4.60 5.63
C PRO A 123 -21.63 3.72 5.32
N ALA A 124 -21.60 2.48 5.83
CA ALA A 124 -22.65 1.51 5.59
C ALA A 124 -23.97 2.25 5.74
N ILE A 125 -24.70 2.39 4.64
CA ILE A 125 -26.04 2.94 4.70
C ILE A 125 -26.77 1.95 5.60
N ILE A 126 -26.97 2.33 6.85
CA ILE A 126 -27.93 1.67 7.73
C ILE A 126 -29.24 1.94 7.01
N VAL A 127 -29.61 1.05 6.10
CA VAL A 127 -30.95 1.03 5.54
C VAL A 127 -31.81 0.75 6.77
N PRO A 128 -32.61 1.72 7.26
CA PRO A 128 -33.58 1.38 8.30
C PRO A 128 -34.39 0.20 7.77
N PRO A 129 -34.72 -0.80 8.61
CA PRO A 129 -35.51 -1.94 8.17
C PRO A 129 -36.68 -1.43 7.34
N ILE A 130 -36.74 -1.86 6.09
CA ILE A 130 -37.90 -1.60 5.25
C ILE A 130 -39.06 -2.20 6.02
N ASP A 131 -39.97 -1.36 6.52
CA ASP A 131 -41.26 -1.78 7.04
C ASP A 131 -41.96 -2.50 5.88
N CYS A 132 -41.75 -3.81 5.79
CA CYS A 132 -42.64 -4.67 5.04
C CYS A 132 -44.01 -4.48 5.68
N PRO A 133 -45.05 -4.01 4.96
CA PRO A 133 -46.39 -4.02 5.50
C PRO A 133 -46.68 -5.45 5.94
N GLU A 134 -47.01 -5.63 7.22
CA GLU A 134 -47.30 -6.93 7.80
C GLU A 134 -48.31 -7.64 6.89
N ASP A 135 -47.90 -8.77 6.32
CA ASP A 135 -48.78 -9.65 5.57
C ASP A 135 -50.01 -9.93 6.42
N GLU A 136 -51.14 -9.35 6.01
CA GLU A 136 -52.45 -9.51 6.62
C GLU A 136 -52.77 -11.01 6.64
N LYS A 137 -52.54 -11.63 7.80
CA LYS A 137 -52.74 -13.07 8.01
C LYS A 137 -54.18 -13.41 7.62
N PRO A 138 -54.42 -14.23 6.59
CA PRO A 138 -55.79 -14.51 6.18
C PRO A 138 -56.53 -15.19 7.33
N GLU A 139 -57.68 -14.62 7.71
CA GLU A 139 -58.50 -15.15 8.79
C GLU A 139 -58.81 -16.63 8.54
N PRO A 140 -58.69 -17.51 9.55
CA PRO A 140 -59.00 -18.91 9.38
C PRO A 140 -60.49 -19.06 9.12
N HIS A 141 -60.83 -19.44 7.89
CA HIS A 141 -62.16 -19.80 7.43
C HIS A 141 -62.80 -20.80 8.43
N ARG A 142 -63.68 -20.33 9.32
CA ARG A 142 -64.40 -21.19 10.26
C ARG A 142 -65.33 -22.10 9.48
N ALA A 143 -65.03 -23.40 9.47
CA ALA A 143 -65.93 -24.41 8.93
C ALA A 143 -67.26 -24.42 9.74
N PRO A 144 -68.42 -24.61 9.07
CA PRO A 144 -69.70 -24.63 9.75
C PRO A 144 -69.82 -25.86 10.67
N VAL A 145 -70.05 -25.60 11.97
CA VAL A 145 -70.29 -26.61 13.00
C VAL A 145 -71.62 -27.31 12.73
N ARG A 146 -71.56 -28.60 12.39
CA ARG A 146 -72.75 -29.45 12.15
C ARG A 146 -73.41 -29.77 13.49
N LYS A 147 -74.58 -29.19 13.77
CA LYS A 147 -75.34 -29.46 15.01
C LYS A 147 -75.81 -30.93 15.05
N PRO A 148 -75.65 -31.64 16.19
CA PRO A 148 -76.19 -32.99 16.34
C PRO A 148 -77.73 -32.95 16.43
N ARG A 149 -78.36 -33.78 15.61
CA ARG A 149 -79.82 -33.95 15.48
C ARG A 149 -80.34 -34.69 16.72
N ARG A 150 -81.07 -34.00 17.61
CA ARG A 150 -81.79 -34.64 18.73
C ARG A 150 -82.78 -35.65 18.15
N ARG A 151 -82.65 -36.93 18.54
CA ARG A 151 -83.70 -37.94 18.34
C ARG A 151 -84.67 -37.84 19.51
N SER A 152 -85.96 -37.83 19.17
CA SER A 152 -87.13 -37.91 20.05
C SER A 152 -87.13 -39.17 20.89
#